data_AF-A0A535TYX2-F1
#
_entry.id   AF-A0A535TYX2-F1
#
_cell.length_a   1.000
_cell.length_b   1.000
_cell.length_c   1.000
_cell.angle_alpha   90.00
_cell.angle_beta   90.00
_cell.angle_gamma   90.00
#
_symmetry.space_group_name_H-M   'P 1'
#
loop_
_entity.id
_entity.type
_entity.pdbx_description
1 polymer ?
#
loop_
_entity_poly.entity_id
_entity_poly.type
_entity_poly.pdbx_seq_one_letter_code
_entity_poly.pdbx_strand_id
1 'polypeptide(L)'
;SGTGTNFGCFALNNFWRSLSNLTINVTKSQNPVYVPAPPDPGGPFCEQSNEIWAVSQASPMRRVAINGFTTFMDYCGPKAYASGGFVADSKLNGVLNGSQQQWITRNSKIDFWTNAVWNQVFSGVIGAPAQSFPSPTYTTLPASPVTREAPYLYLDSAGNYNVFVPSVQYNTAGTSWASGQTPGTSISIDTFFVAQPTDSAASINAALQRGMNLILTPGVYHLDQSINVTRPDSVVLGLGFPTLVPDNGVASMTVARAKGMLISGIIFDAGPTNSPVLLQVGSGHARSDNEASDPTALHDVFFRIGGATPGKATTALVVNSDNVILDDIWSWRADHGNGVGWTANTADTGLLVNGDNVTAYGLFVEHYQKYNVIWNGNGGMDIFFQNELPYDVPNQAAWMEAPGVDGYAAFKVGSNVTSFHGYGMGSYSFFNQGVNIYAAHAFEVPTTLAAGSLRDLLTIFLDPVNGSGGILHVVNDTGGSSTIANPDTPVTVVSYP
;
A
#
# COMPACT_ATOMS: atom_id res chain seq x y z
N SER A 1 -2.65 -11.98 16.13
CA SER A 1 -4.05 -12.19 15.69
C SER A 1 -4.75 -13.14 16.66
N GLY A 2 -5.88 -12.71 17.25
CA GLY A 2 -6.43 -13.30 18.49
C GLY A 2 -6.80 -14.78 18.40
N THR A 3 -6.09 -15.62 19.17
CA THR A 3 -6.49 -16.99 19.48
C THR A 3 -7.36 -16.96 20.74
N GLY A 4 -8.67 -16.89 20.58
CA GLY A 4 -9.61 -16.96 21.70
C GLY A 4 -11.04 -17.12 21.21
N THR A 5 -11.84 -17.88 21.95
CA THR A 5 -13.20 -18.38 21.65
C THR A 5 -14.30 -17.31 21.48
N ASN A 6 -13.95 -16.06 21.20
CA ASN A 6 -14.90 -15.00 20.85
C ASN A 6 -14.89 -14.83 19.32
N PHE A 7 -15.85 -15.44 18.64
CA PHE A 7 -16.21 -15.05 17.27
C PHE A 7 -16.59 -13.56 17.28
N GLY A 8 -15.63 -12.69 17.04
CA GLY A 8 -15.85 -11.29 16.75
C GLY A 8 -15.39 -11.04 15.33
N CYS A 9 -16.30 -10.58 14.47
CA CYS A 9 -15.92 -10.07 13.16
C CYS A 9 -15.05 -8.82 13.38
N PHE A 10 -13.78 -8.88 12.97
CA PHE A 10 -12.84 -7.76 12.98
C PHE A 10 -12.18 -7.69 11.60
N ALA A 11 -12.08 -6.50 11.03
CA ALA A 11 -11.59 -6.29 9.67
C ALA A 11 -10.05 -6.22 9.58
N LEU A 12 -9.32 -6.37 10.69
CA LEU A 12 -7.85 -6.31 10.76
C LEU A 12 -7.14 -7.28 9.79
N ASN A 13 -7.79 -8.38 9.40
CA ASN A 13 -7.21 -9.39 8.49
C ASN A 13 -7.99 -9.52 7.16
N ASN A 14 -8.83 -8.55 6.80
CA ASN A 14 -9.56 -8.53 5.54
C ASN A 14 -8.69 -7.95 4.42
N PHE A 15 -7.74 -8.75 3.93
CA PHE A 15 -6.76 -8.38 2.90
C PHE A 15 -7.13 -8.87 1.49
N TRP A 16 -6.27 -8.52 0.52
CA TRP A 16 -6.12 -9.11 -0.82
C TRP A 16 -7.42 -9.27 -1.61
N ARG A 17 -8.16 -8.18 -1.75
CA ARG A 17 -9.35 -8.08 -2.61
C ARG A 17 -9.40 -6.73 -3.32
N SER A 18 -10.18 -6.58 -4.37
CA SER A 18 -10.31 -5.27 -5.01
C SER A 18 -11.74 -5.04 -5.48
N LEU A 19 -12.07 -3.76 -5.65
CA LEU A 19 -13.32 -3.32 -6.26
C LEU A 19 -12.99 -2.24 -7.30
N SER A 20 -13.34 -2.47 -8.57
CA SER A 20 -13.00 -1.52 -9.62
C SER A 20 -14.02 -1.37 -10.74
N ASN A 21 -14.14 -0.15 -11.28
CA ASN A 21 -14.90 0.18 -12.50
C ASN A 21 -16.39 -0.21 -12.45
N LEU A 22 -17.07 0.15 -11.36
CA LEU A 22 -18.47 -0.22 -11.10
C LEU A 22 -19.29 0.98 -10.63
N THR A 23 -20.60 0.94 -10.92
CA THR A 23 -21.59 1.77 -10.23
C THR A 23 -22.43 0.88 -9.35
N ILE A 24 -22.45 1.16 -8.04
CA ILE A 24 -23.21 0.42 -7.04
C ILE A 24 -24.37 1.29 -6.59
N ASN A 25 -25.59 0.81 -6.83
CA ASN A 25 -26.81 1.42 -6.30
C ASN A 25 -27.21 0.66 -5.05
N VAL A 26 -26.90 1.22 -3.88
CA VAL A 26 -27.16 0.56 -2.60
C VAL A 26 -28.67 0.53 -2.38
N THR A 27 -29.26 -0.67 -2.41
CA THR A 27 -30.69 -0.86 -2.15
C THR A 27 -30.88 -1.54 -0.80
N LYS A 28 -31.74 -0.96 0.05
CA LYS A 28 -32.16 -1.58 1.30
C LYS A 28 -33.50 -2.28 1.05
N SER A 29 -33.50 -3.60 0.91
CA SER A 29 -34.74 -4.38 0.76
C SER A 29 -35.50 -4.40 2.08
N GLN A 30 -36.84 -4.30 2.07
CA GLN A 30 -37.64 -4.50 3.30
C GLN A 30 -37.77 -5.98 3.71
N ASN A 31 -37.47 -6.92 2.81
CA ASN A 31 -37.56 -8.37 3.03
C ASN A 31 -36.40 -9.08 2.31
N PRO A 32 -35.19 -9.13 2.89
CA PRO A 32 -34.06 -9.82 2.28
C PRO A 32 -34.28 -11.35 2.25
N VAL A 33 -34.05 -11.98 1.10
CA VAL A 33 -33.98 -13.45 0.96
C VAL A 33 -32.59 -13.79 0.44
N TYR A 34 -31.67 -14.15 1.34
CA TYR A 34 -30.34 -14.65 0.98
C TYR A 34 -30.32 -16.16 1.12
N VAL A 35 -29.85 -16.89 0.10
CA VAL A 35 -29.72 -18.35 0.12
C VAL A 35 -28.30 -18.75 -0.28
N PRO A 36 -27.51 -19.35 0.64
CA PRO A 36 -27.84 -19.59 2.05
C PRO A 36 -27.94 -18.27 2.84
N ALA A 37 -28.73 -18.27 3.92
CA ALA A 37 -28.74 -17.14 4.84
C ALA A 37 -27.33 -16.98 5.44
N PRO A 38 -26.71 -15.78 5.40
CA PRO A 38 -25.40 -15.57 5.99
C PRO A 38 -25.48 -15.82 7.51
N PRO A 39 -24.46 -16.44 8.13
CA PRO A 39 -24.40 -16.56 9.58
C PRO A 39 -24.29 -15.16 10.19
N ASP A 40 -25.34 -14.68 10.86
CA ASP A 40 -25.36 -13.42 11.60
C ASP A 40 -25.43 -13.68 13.11
N PRO A 41 -24.28 -13.94 13.77
CA PRO A 41 -24.22 -14.19 15.21
C PRO A 41 -24.55 -12.94 16.06
N GLY A 42 -24.74 -11.76 15.47
CA GLY A 42 -25.00 -10.49 16.16
C GLY A 42 -26.48 -10.09 16.25
N GLY A 43 -27.38 -10.76 15.54
CA GLY A 43 -28.80 -10.38 15.43
C GLY A 43 -29.07 -9.38 14.29
N PRO A 44 -30.35 -9.17 13.91
CA PRO A 44 -30.71 -8.72 12.56
C PRO A 44 -30.48 -7.21 12.37
N PHE A 45 -29.26 -6.80 12.00
CA PHE A 45 -28.98 -5.43 11.56
C PHE A 45 -27.98 -5.33 10.38
N CYS A 46 -27.57 -6.45 9.78
CA CYS A 46 -26.70 -6.44 8.59
C CYS A 46 -27.35 -7.04 7.33
N GLU A 47 -28.59 -7.55 7.43
CA GLU A 47 -29.39 -8.00 6.28
C GLU A 47 -29.91 -6.84 5.40
N GLN A 48 -29.84 -5.59 5.88
CA GLN A 48 -30.30 -4.36 5.18
C GLN A 48 -29.29 -3.20 5.33
N SER A 49 -28.02 -3.47 5.06
CA SER A 49 -26.93 -2.51 5.27
C SER A 49 -26.72 -1.51 4.13
N ASN A 50 -25.91 -0.50 4.42
CA ASN A 50 -25.19 0.31 3.46
C ASN A 50 -24.10 -0.52 2.75
N GLU A 51 -23.34 0.05 1.81
CA GLU A 51 -22.18 -0.64 1.25
C GLU A 51 -21.13 -0.85 2.35
N ILE A 52 -20.78 -2.11 2.67
CA ILE A 52 -19.77 -2.45 3.67
C ILE A 52 -18.46 -2.81 2.98
N TRP A 53 -17.52 -1.87 2.97
CA TRP A 53 -16.13 -2.10 2.54
C TRP A 53 -15.21 -2.14 3.77
N ALA A 54 -15.50 -3.08 4.68
CA ALA A 54 -14.75 -3.27 5.92
C ALA A 54 -13.46 -4.05 5.69
N VAL A 55 -12.40 -3.35 5.29
CA VAL A 55 -11.13 -3.93 4.86
C VAL A 55 -9.93 -3.43 5.66
N SER A 56 -8.80 -4.11 5.52
CA SER A 56 -7.48 -3.57 5.91
C SER A 56 -6.60 -3.38 4.67
N GLN A 57 -5.28 -3.54 4.77
CA GLN A 57 -4.32 -3.30 3.68
C GLN A 57 -4.58 -4.17 2.42
N ALA A 58 -4.02 -3.75 1.28
CA ALA A 58 -4.16 -4.41 -0.04
C ALA A 58 -5.60 -4.71 -0.44
N SER A 59 -6.49 -3.73 -0.21
CA SER A 59 -7.91 -3.81 -0.53
C SER A 59 -8.42 -2.59 -1.31
N PRO A 60 -7.84 -2.30 -2.48
CA PRO A 60 -8.11 -1.07 -3.23
C PRO A 60 -9.56 -0.98 -3.74
N MET A 61 -10.11 0.23 -3.64
CA MET A 61 -11.32 0.63 -4.35
C MET A 61 -10.97 1.70 -5.41
N ARG A 62 -11.16 1.38 -6.69
CA ARG A 62 -10.75 2.25 -7.81
C ARG A 62 -11.88 2.49 -8.79
N ARG A 63 -12.13 3.74 -9.19
CA ARG A 63 -13.10 4.03 -10.25
C ARG A 63 -14.50 3.48 -9.94
N VAL A 64 -14.95 3.67 -8.71
CA VAL A 64 -16.27 3.20 -8.25
C VAL A 64 -17.18 4.38 -7.99
N ALA A 65 -18.44 4.27 -8.41
CA ALA A 65 -19.51 5.19 -8.03
C ALA A 65 -20.48 4.47 -7.08
N ILE A 66 -20.48 4.82 -5.79
CA ILE A 66 -21.44 4.29 -4.83
C ILE A 66 -22.56 5.31 -4.61
N ASN A 67 -23.73 5.00 -5.16
CA ASN A 67 -24.99 5.69 -4.93
C ASN A 67 -25.63 5.14 -3.66
N GLY A 68 -25.16 5.65 -2.53
CA GLY A 68 -25.55 5.19 -1.20
C GLY A 68 -24.49 5.59 -0.19
N PHE A 69 -24.70 5.19 1.06
CA PHE A 69 -23.71 5.39 2.11
C PHE A 69 -22.71 4.22 2.09
N THR A 70 -21.44 4.48 2.38
CA THR A 70 -20.36 3.47 2.45
C THR A 70 -19.80 3.44 3.87
N THR A 71 -19.54 2.26 4.42
CA THR A 71 -18.82 2.10 5.70
C THR A 71 -17.50 1.40 5.47
N PHE A 72 -16.45 1.87 6.14
CA PHE A 72 -15.14 1.23 6.13
C PHE A 72 -14.87 0.42 7.39
N MET A 73 -15.77 0.40 8.36
CA MET A 73 -15.68 -0.54 9.50
C MET A 73 -16.73 -1.63 9.42
N ASP A 74 -16.42 -2.78 10.01
CA ASP A 74 -17.39 -3.82 10.29
C ASP A 74 -18.16 -3.47 11.57
N TYR A 75 -19.20 -2.65 11.41
CA TYR A 75 -20.04 -2.23 12.52
C TYR A 75 -20.98 -3.36 13.03
N CYS A 76 -21.04 -4.50 12.33
CA CYS A 76 -21.78 -5.68 12.75
C CYS A 76 -21.03 -6.46 13.86
N GLY A 77 -19.71 -6.27 13.95
CA GLY A 77 -18.86 -6.90 14.97
C GLY A 77 -18.74 -6.08 16.27
N PRO A 78 -18.49 -6.73 17.42
CA PRO A 78 -18.52 -6.06 18.74
C PRO A 78 -17.34 -5.12 19.02
N LYS A 79 -16.22 -5.23 18.30
CA LYS A 79 -15.05 -4.32 18.46
C LYS A 79 -14.66 -3.58 17.18
N ALA A 80 -15.24 -3.94 16.03
CA ALA A 80 -15.12 -3.28 14.72
C ALA A 80 -13.70 -2.87 14.26
N TYR A 81 -12.60 -3.37 14.84
CA TYR A 81 -11.24 -2.93 14.47
C TYR A 81 -10.96 -3.12 12.99
N ALA A 82 -10.35 -2.12 12.36
CA ALA A 82 -10.04 -2.10 10.94
C ALA A 82 -8.80 -1.22 10.68
N SER A 83 -7.94 -1.64 9.75
CA SER A 83 -6.63 -1.00 9.46
C SER A 83 -6.43 -0.82 7.95
N GLY A 84 -7.44 -0.25 7.30
CA GLY A 84 -7.40 0.12 5.89
C GLY A 84 -6.59 1.39 5.66
N GLY A 85 -6.68 2.01 4.50
CA GLY A 85 -7.30 1.52 3.28
C GLY A 85 -7.09 2.54 2.17
N PHE A 86 -7.46 2.16 0.94
CA PHE A 86 -7.13 2.93 -0.25
C PHE A 86 -8.36 3.13 -1.14
N VAL A 87 -8.65 4.38 -1.49
CA VAL A 87 -9.67 4.75 -2.49
C VAL A 87 -9.06 5.71 -3.52
N ALA A 88 -9.26 5.41 -4.81
CA ALA A 88 -8.89 6.31 -5.89
C ALA A 88 -9.98 6.42 -6.98
N ASP A 89 -9.98 7.54 -7.71
CA ASP A 89 -10.82 7.78 -8.88
C ASP A 89 -12.33 7.55 -8.65
N SER A 90 -12.81 7.69 -7.41
CA SER A 90 -14.14 7.20 -7.01
C SER A 90 -15.09 8.31 -6.58
N LYS A 91 -16.39 8.05 -6.69
CA LYS A 91 -17.47 8.93 -6.22
C LYS A 91 -18.26 8.22 -5.12
N LEU A 92 -18.21 8.75 -3.90
CA LEU A 92 -18.89 8.19 -2.73
C LEU A 92 -19.86 9.24 -2.16
N ASN A 93 -21.17 8.96 -2.13
CA ASN A 93 -22.16 9.92 -1.62
C ASN A 93 -22.12 10.11 -0.08
N GLY A 94 -21.24 9.39 0.61
CA GLY A 94 -20.98 9.56 2.04
C GLY A 94 -20.20 8.38 2.59
N VAL A 95 -19.26 8.66 3.48
CA VAL A 95 -18.38 7.66 4.07
C VAL A 95 -18.43 7.68 5.59
N LEU A 96 -18.74 6.53 6.18
CA LEU A 96 -18.51 6.22 7.59
C LEU A 96 -17.12 5.60 7.75
N ASN A 97 -16.19 6.39 8.29
CA ASN A 97 -14.88 5.89 8.68
C ASN A 97 -15.00 4.93 9.87
N GLY A 98 -15.71 5.36 10.92
CA GLY A 98 -15.89 4.56 12.11
C GLY A 98 -14.57 4.33 12.85
N SER A 99 -14.27 3.07 13.17
CA SER A 99 -13.05 2.60 13.86
C SER A 99 -11.83 2.41 12.95
N GLN A 100 -11.94 2.72 11.64
CA GLN A 100 -10.78 2.65 10.74
C GLN A 100 -9.65 3.53 11.25
N GLN A 101 -8.52 2.89 11.54
CA GLN A 101 -7.34 3.50 12.14
C GLN A 101 -6.76 4.62 11.26
N GLN A 102 -6.55 4.31 9.99
CA GLN A 102 -6.02 5.22 8.97
C GLN A 102 -6.72 4.98 7.63
N TRP A 103 -6.60 5.92 6.67
CA TRP A 103 -7.14 5.78 5.32
C TRP A 103 -6.54 6.82 4.36
N ILE A 104 -6.28 6.45 3.11
CA ILE A 104 -6.02 7.40 2.02
C ILE A 104 -7.15 7.38 0.98
N THR A 105 -7.63 8.57 0.64
CA THR A 105 -8.49 8.79 -0.52
C THR A 105 -7.82 9.79 -1.46
N ARG A 106 -7.69 9.45 -2.74
CA ARG A 106 -7.20 10.40 -3.76
C ARG A 106 -8.12 10.53 -4.96
N ASN A 107 -8.06 11.67 -5.64
CA ASN A 107 -8.72 11.91 -6.94
C ASN A 107 -10.18 11.46 -6.96
N SER A 108 -10.90 11.79 -5.90
CA SER A 108 -12.24 11.28 -5.68
C SER A 108 -13.20 12.42 -5.40
N LYS A 109 -14.49 12.13 -5.44
CA LYS A 109 -15.53 13.01 -4.92
C LYS A 109 -16.22 12.32 -3.77
N ILE A 110 -16.24 12.98 -2.62
CA ILE A 110 -17.03 12.55 -1.47
C ILE A 110 -18.02 13.65 -1.10
N ASP A 111 -19.25 13.30 -0.75
CA ASP A 111 -20.21 14.31 -0.31
C ASP A 111 -20.01 14.64 1.20
N PHE A 112 -19.63 13.65 2.02
CA PHE A 112 -19.17 13.86 3.39
C PHE A 112 -18.35 12.69 3.94
N TRP A 113 -17.60 12.95 5.02
CA TRP A 113 -16.79 12.00 5.78
C TRP A 113 -17.08 12.15 7.28
N THR A 114 -17.30 11.03 8.00
CA THR A 114 -17.84 11.10 9.38
C THR A 114 -16.85 11.51 10.46
N ASN A 115 -15.66 10.90 10.50
CA ASN A 115 -14.71 11.06 11.62
C ASN A 115 -13.28 10.64 11.23
N ALA A 116 -12.31 11.01 12.08
CA ALA A 116 -10.93 10.56 12.01
C ALA A 116 -10.59 9.69 13.23
N VAL A 117 -9.63 8.76 13.08
CA VAL A 117 -9.05 8.00 14.20
C VAL A 117 -7.59 8.44 14.36
N TRP A 118 -6.65 7.91 13.58
CA TRP A 118 -5.23 8.25 13.70
C TRP A 118 -4.69 9.06 12.52
N ASN A 119 -4.99 8.67 11.27
CA ASN A 119 -4.38 9.32 10.10
C ASN A 119 -5.26 9.23 8.84
N GLN A 120 -6.19 10.16 8.63
CA GLN A 120 -7.02 10.18 7.40
C GLN A 120 -6.51 11.22 6.41
N VAL A 121 -6.05 10.74 5.26
CA VAL A 121 -5.34 11.52 4.26
C VAL A 121 -6.18 11.64 2.99
N PHE A 122 -6.27 12.87 2.47
CA PHE A 122 -7.01 13.19 1.25
C PHE A 122 -6.10 13.94 0.28
N SER A 123 -6.05 13.51 -0.98
CA SER A 123 -5.27 14.19 -2.02
C SER A 123 -6.10 14.40 -3.28
N GLY A 124 -6.39 15.66 -3.63
CA GLY A 124 -7.23 15.95 -4.79
C GLY A 124 -8.65 15.40 -4.64
N VAL A 125 -9.21 15.45 -3.43
CA VAL A 125 -10.57 14.95 -3.16
C VAL A 125 -11.54 16.13 -3.07
N ILE A 126 -12.51 16.16 -3.98
CA ILE A 126 -13.59 17.13 -3.94
C ILE A 126 -14.53 16.75 -2.79
N GLY A 127 -14.74 17.68 -1.85
CA GLY A 127 -15.60 17.48 -0.67
C GLY A 127 -14.89 16.84 0.53
N ALA A 128 -13.58 16.68 0.50
CA ALA A 128 -12.81 16.28 1.68
C ALA A 128 -12.91 17.30 2.82
N PRO A 129 -12.84 16.84 4.09
CA PRO A 129 -12.63 17.73 5.23
C PRO A 129 -11.40 18.62 5.04
N ALA A 130 -11.43 19.84 5.57
CA ALA A 130 -10.26 20.71 5.55
C ALA A 130 -9.10 20.13 6.40
N GLN A 131 -7.87 20.46 6.01
CA GLN A 131 -6.66 20.18 6.80
C GLN A 131 -6.88 20.61 8.27
N SER A 132 -6.68 19.69 9.21
CA SER A 132 -6.93 19.98 10.63
C SER A 132 -6.09 19.14 11.61
N PHE A 133 -5.14 18.34 11.11
CA PHE A 133 -4.19 17.62 11.95
C PHE A 133 -3.50 18.58 12.95
N PRO A 134 -3.39 18.22 14.24
CA PRO A 134 -3.58 16.89 14.83
C PRO A 134 -5.00 16.59 15.33
N SER A 135 -5.94 17.54 15.27
CA SER A 135 -7.28 17.35 15.85
C SER A 135 -8.35 18.14 15.10
N PRO A 136 -9.21 17.47 14.29
CA PRO A 136 -9.15 16.04 13.93
C PRO A 136 -7.90 15.67 13.13
N THR A 137 -7.56 14.39 13.06
CA THR A 137 -6.38 13.87 12.34
C THR A 137 -6.59 13.78 10.82
N TYR A 138 -6.97 14.91 10.21
CA TYR A 138 -7.13 15.05 8.76
C TYR A 138 -5.92 15.75 8.12
N THR A 139 -5.29 15.06 7.18
CA THR A 139 -4.31 15.62 6.24
C THR A 139 -4.97 15.80 4.88
N THR A 140 -5.09 17.03 4.39
CA THR A 140 -5.83 17.31 3.15
C THR A 140 -5.01 18.17 2.20
N LEU A 141 -4.66 17.59 1.05
CA LEU A 141 -4.04 18.26 -0.07
C LEU A 141 -5.09 18.60 -1.13
N PRO A 142 -5.10 19.84 -1.65
CA PRO A 142 -6.13 20.28 -2.60
C PRO A 142 -6.06 19.57 -3.95
N ALA A 143 -4.90 19.04 -4.33
CA ALA A 143 -4.67 18.35 -5.59
C ALA A 143 -3.62 17.25 -5.41
N SER A 144 -3.73 16.19 -6.20
CA SER A 144 -2.66 15.21 -6.37
C SER A 144 -1.65 15.74 -7.38
N PRO A 145 -0.36 15.87 -7.03
CA PRO A 145 0.64 16.49 -7.90
C PRO A 145 0.83 15.78 -9.24
N VAL A 146 0.89 14.45 -9.25
CA VAL A 146 0.98 13.63 -10.46
C VAL A 146 0.22 12.34 -10.26
N THR A 147 -0.67 12.00 -11.20
CA THR A 147 -1.41 10.74 -11.16
C THR A 147 -1.45 10.09 -12.51
N ARG A 148 -1.54 8.77 -12.52
CA ARG A 148 -1.90 7.96 -13.69
C ARG A 148 -2.83 6.90 -13.15
N GLU A 149 -4.07 6.85 -13.59
CA GLU A 149 -5.00 5.84 -13.05
C GLU A 149 -4.60 4.43 -13.54
N ALA A 150 -4.87 3.41 -12.74
CA ALA A 150 -4.49 2.03 -13.03
C ALA A 150 -5.09 1.55 -14.37
N PRO A 151 -4.35 0.77 -15.18
CA PRO A 151 -4.89 0.17 -16.39
C PRO A 151 -5.98 -0.85 -16.04
N TYR A 152 -7.00 -0.98 -16.88
CA TYR A 152 -8.11 -1.91 -16.63
C TYR A 152 -8.63 -2.57 -17.90
N LEU A 153 -9.03 -3.84 -17.77
CA LEU A 153 -9.71 -4.58 -18.82
C LEU A 153 -11.17 -4.12 -18.97
N TYR A 154 -11.65 -3.95 -20.19
CA TYR A 154 -13.05 -3.63 -20.47
C TYR A 154 -13.51 -4.23 -21.81
N LEU A 155 -14.83 -4.26 -22.02
CA LEU A 155 -15.45 -4.58 -23.30
C LEU A 155 -15.88 -3.28 -23.99
N ASP A 156 -15.52 -3.13 -25.26
CA ASP A 156 -16.04 -2.03 -26.08
C ASP A 156 -17.50 -2.27 -26.50
N SER A 157 -18.10 -1.30 -27.19
CA SER A 157 -19.50 -1.39 -27.65
C SER A 157 -19.74 -2.48 -28.71
N ALA A 158 -18.67 -3.00 -29.34
CA ALA A 158 -18.73 -4.10 -30.29
C ALA A 158 -18.48 -5.47 -29.63
N GLY A 159 -18.17 -5.50 -28.33
CA GLY A 159 -17.92 -6.72 -27.56
C GLY A 159 -16.46 -7.20 -27.62
N ASN A 160 -15.51 -6.37 -28.06
CA ASN A 160 -14.09 -6.74 -28.05
C ASN A 160 -13.44 -6.38 -26.71
N TYR A 161 -12.57 -7.26 -26.23
CA TYR A 161 -11.76 -7.01 -25.05
C TYR A 161 -10.61 -6.04 -25.37
N ASN A 162 -10.47 -5.03 -24.51
CA ASN A 162 -9.42 -4.03 -24.58
C ASN A 162 -8.89 -3.75 -23.17
N VAL A 163 -7.63 -3.37 -23.08
CA VAL A 163 -7.06 -2.77 -21.86
C VAL A 163 -7.01 -1.27 -22.06
N PHE A 164 -7.74 -0.53 -21.22
CA PHE A 164 -7.65 0.92 -21.18
C PHE A 164 -6.43 1.33 -20.35
N VAL A 165 -5.63 2.24 -20.91
CA VAL A 165 -4.42 2.80 -20.28
C VAL A 165 -4.64 4.29 -20.07
N PRO A 166 -4.96 4.73 -18.85
CA PRO A 166 -5.11 6.15 -18.53
C PRO A 166 -3.80 6.93 -18.77
N SER A 167 -3.94 8.17 -19.26
CA SER A 167 -2.84 9.10 -19.41
C SER A 167 -2.37 9.63 -18.06
N VAL A 168 -1.08 9.98 -17.94
CA VAL A 168 -0.60 10.76 -16.79
C VAL A 168 -1.31 12.12 -16.75
N GLN A 169 -1.59 12.61 -15.55
CA GLN A 169 -2.22 13.89 -15.27
C GLN A 169 -1.47 14.58 -14.12
N TYR A 170 -1.60 15.90 -14.02
CA TYR A 170 -0.92 16.68 -12.98
C TYR A 170 -1.89 17.60 -12.27
N ASN A 171 -1.63 17.85 -10.98
CA ASN A 171 -2.41 18.76 -10.15
C ASN A 171 -3.91 18.49 -10.25
N THR A 172 -4.28 17.22 -10.12
CA THR A 172 -5.64 16.74 -10.36
C THR A 172 -6.48 16.71 -9.09
N ALA A 173 -7.78 16.96 -9.24
CA ALA A 173 -8.76 16.78 -8.19
C ALA A 173 -10.08 16.24 -8.75
N GLY A 174 -10.77 15.40 -7.99
CA GLY A 174 -11.96 14.70 -8.44
C GLY A 174 -11.65 13.52 -9.37
N THR A 175 -12.72 12.88 -9.84
CA THR A 175 -12.61 11.67 -10.67
C THR A 175 -12.26 12.00 -12.12
N SER A 176 -11.45 11.14 -12.72
CA SER A 176 -10.99 11.22 -14.11
C SER A 176 -12.12 11.12 -15.15
N TRP A 177 -13.29 10.62 -14.73
CA TRP A 177 -14.45 10.36 -15.57
C TRP A 177 -15.61 11.33 -15.33
N ALA A 178 -15.44 12.34 -14.47
CA ALA A 178 -16.49 13.31 -14.17
C ALA A 178 -16.86 14.20 -15.38
N SER A 179 -15.88 14.54 -16.22
CA SER A 179 -16.03 15.45 -17.35
C SER A 179 -16.08 14.75 -18.71
N GLY A 180 -16.35 13.44 -18.73
CA GLY A 180 -16.41 12.64 -19.94
C GLY A 180 -15.55 11.39 -19.84
N GLN A 181 -15.04 10.92 -20.98
CA GLN A 181 -14.14 9.77 -21.00
C GLN A 181 -12.81 10.13 -20.33
N THR A 182 -12.33 9.23 -19.46
CA THR A 182 -11.00 9.33 -18.87
C THR A 182 -9.96 9.49 -19.99
N PRO A 183 -9.04 10.47 -19.91
CA PRO A 183 -7.96 10.59 -20.88
C PRO A 183 -7.09 9.33 -20.87
N GLY A 184 -6.81 8.78 -22.05
CA GLY A 184 -6.03 7.55 -22.18
C GLY A 184 -6.20 6.90 -23.54
N THR A 185 -5.63 5.71 -23.67
CA THR A 185 -5.62 4.92 -24.90
C THR A 185 -6.12 3.51 -24.65
N SER A 186 -6.85 2.94 -25.60
CA SER A 186 -7.25 1.53 -25.56
C SER A 186 -6.29 0.68 -26.37
N ILE A 187 -5.83 -0.41 -25.77
CA ILE A 187 -4.97 -1.40 -26.41
C ILE A 187 -5.78 -2.69 -26.57
N SER A 188 -5.87 -3.22 -27.80
CA SER A 188 -6.53 -4.52 -28.04
C SER A 188 -5.86 -5.63 -27.24
N ILE A 189 -6.67 -6.53 -26.68
CA ILE A 189 -6.18 -7.72 -25.98
C ILE A 189 -5.31 -8.61 -26.87
N ASP A 190 -5.46 -8.55 -28.21
CA ASP A 190 -4.67 -9.33 -29.16
C ASP A 190 -3.17 -8.99 -29.13
N THR A 191 -2.81 -7.85 -28.53
CA THR A 191 -1.41 -7.44 -28.32
C THR A 191 -0.85 -7.90 -26.96
N PHE A 192 -1.64 -8.62 -26.16
CA PHE A 192 -1.24 -9.15 -24.86
C PHE A 192 -1.00 -10.65 -24.94
N PHE A 193 0.07 -11.10 -24.28
CA PHE A 193 0.18 -12.49 -23.88
C PHE A 193 -0.66 -12.69 -22.63
N VAL A 194 -1.71 -13.50 -22.72
CA VAL A 194 -2.58 -13.84 -21.60
C VAL A 194 -2.04 -15.11 -20.95
N ALA A 195 -1.07 -14.91 -20.05
CA ALA A 195 -0.39 -15.99 -19.35
C ALA A 195 -1.32 -16.70 -18.37
N GLN A 196 -1.17 -18.01 -18.27
CA GLN A 196 -1.75 -18.85 -17.22
C GLN A 196 -0.67 -19.26 -16.22
N PRO A 197 -1.03 -19.66 -14.99
CA PRO A 197 -0.08 -20.16 -13.99
C PRO A 197 0.85 -21.31 -14.46
N THR A 198 0.44 -22.05 -15.50
CA THR A 198 1.22 -23.13 -16.11
C THR A 198 2.24 -22.66 -17.14
N ASP A 199 2.19 -21.40 -17.60
CA ASP A 199 3.17 -20.85 -18.53
C ASP A 199 4.50 -20.60 -17.82
N SER A 200 5.59 -21.07 -18.42
CA SER A 200 6.94 -20.81 -17.88
C SER A 200 7.32 -19.34 -17.98
N ALA A 201 8.19 -18.89 -17.07
CA ALA A 201 8.81 -17.57 -17.15
C ALA A 201 9.55 -17.35 -18.48
N ALA A 202 10.13 -18.39 -19.08
CA ALA A 202 10.72 -18.33 -20.42
C ALA A 202 9.69 -18.02 -21.52
N SER A 203 8.51 -18.63 -21.48
CA SER A 203 7.42 -18.36 -22.42
C SER A 203 6.91 -16.92 -22.30
N ILE A 204 6.73 -16.45 -21.06
CA ILE A 204 6.33 -15.07 -20.75
C ILE A 204 7.38 -14.10 -21.31
N ASN A 205 8.66 -14.32 -21.00
CA ASN A 205 9.76 -13.49 -21.47
C ASN A 205 9.85 -13.47 -23.01
N ALA A 206 9.66 -14.61 -23.67
CA ALA A 206 9.68 -14.67 -25.13
C ALA A 206 8.53 -13.85 -25.75
N ALA A 207 7.36 -13.78 -25.11
CA ALA A 207 6.26 -12.95 -25.58
C ALA A 207 6.54 -11.45 -25.39
N LEU A 208 7.06 -11.06 -24.23
CA LEU A 208 7.49 -9.68 -23.94
C LEU A 208 8.55 -9.21 -24.95
N GLN A 209 9.54 -10.06 -25.26
CA GLN A 209 10.58 -9.80 -26.26
C GLN A 209 10.03 -9.64 -27.67
N ARG A 210 8.94 -10.32 -28.01
CA ARG A 210 8.25 -10.16 -29.31
C ARG A 210 7.38 -8.90 -29.39
N GLY A 211 7.36 -8.06 -28.35
CA GLY A 211 6.61 -6.81 -28.35
C GLY A 211 5.20 -6.92 -27.76
N MET A 212 4.84 -8.04 -27.15
CA MET A 212 3.53 -8.17 -26.48
C MET A 212 3.52 -7.45 -25.13
N ASN A 213 2.34 -7.01 -24.70
CA ASN A 213 2.04 -6.72 -23.30
C ASN A 213 1.73 -8.04 -22.55
N LEU A 214 1.50 -7.98 -21.24
CA LEU A 214 1.24 -9.16 -20.42
C LEU A 214 -0.04 -9.01 -19.59
N ILE A 215 -0.93 -10.00 -19.67
CA ILE A 215 -1.98 -10.22 -18.70
C ILE A 215 -1.64 -11.50 -17.93
N LEU A 216 -1.58 -11.40 -16.61
CA LEU A 216 -1.46 -12.55 -15.71
C LEU A 216 -2.87 -12.90 -15.20
N THR A 217 -3.41 -14.05 -15.60
CA THR A 217 -4.70 -14.52 -15.08
C THR A 217 -4.58 -14.98 -13.62
N PRO A 218 -5.70 -15.06 -12.87
CA PRO A 218 -5.66 -15.41 -11.45
C PRO A 218 -4.97 -16.76 -11.19
N GLY A 219 -4.02 -16.78 -10.27
CA GLY A 219 -3.33 -17.99 -9.82
C GLY A 219 -1.93 -17.73 -9.29
N VAL A 220 -1.21 -18.80 -8.97
CA VAL A 220 0.15 -18.75 -8.40
C VAL A 220 1.15 -19.21 -9.47
N TYR A 221 2.10 -18.35 -9.80
CA TYR A 221 3.13 -18.57 -10.82
C TYR A 221 4.47 -18.83 -10.12
N HIS A 222 5.01 -20.03 -10.29
CA HIS A 222 6.37 -20.36 -9.85
C HIS A 222 7.37 -19.96 -10.93
N LEU A 223 8.42 -19.23 -10.52
CA LEU A 223 9.36 -18.60 -11.44
C LEU A 223 10.78 -19.11 -11.21
N ASP A 224 11.28 -19.90 -12.16
CA ASP A 224 12.67 -20.38 -12.17
C ASP A 224 13.68 -19.33 -12.65
N GLN A 225 13.18 -18.23 -13.23
CA GLN A 225 13.91 -17.05 -13.68
C GLN A 225 13.01 -15.83 -13.60
N SER A 226 13.60 -14.63 -13.56
CA SER A 226 12.84 -13.38 -13.53
C SER A 226 12.00 -13.17 -14.80
N ILE A 227 10.80 -12.63 -14.63
CA ILE A 227 10.06 -11.98 -15.72
C ILE A 227 10.78 -10.66 -16.03
N ASN A 228 11.18 -10.45 -17.29
CA ASN A 228 11.96 -9.31 -17.74
C ASN A 228 11.08 -8.41 -18.61
N VAL A 229 10.62 -7.29 -18.06
CA VAL A 229 9.84 -6.29 -18.78
C VAL A 229 10.81 -5.22 -19.27
N THR A 230 11.02 -5.12 -20.58
CA THR A 230 12.11 -4.29 -21.12
C THR A 230 11.70 -3.23 -22.13
N ARG A 231 10.49 -3.32 -22.69
CA ARG A 231 10.02 -2.40 -23.73
C ARG A 231 9.35 -1.18 -23.07
N PRO A 232 9.64 0.06 -23.53
CA PRO A 232 8.84 1.23 -23.15
C PRO A 232 7.35 0.98 -23.37
N ASP A 233 6.51 1.58 -22.53
CA ASP A 233 5.04 1.47 -22.62
C ASP A 233 4.50 0.03 -22.46
N SER A 234 5.29 -0.90 -21.93
CA SER A 234 4.80 -2.23 -21.59
C SER A 234 3.78 -2.17 -20.45
N VAL A 235 2.63 -2.82 -20.66
CA VAL A 235 1.61 -3.04 -19.64
C VAL A 235 1.68 -4.48 -19.14
N VAL A 236 1.81 -4.63 -17.83
CA VAL A 236 1.66 -5.89 -17.10
C VAL A 236 0.47 -5.77 -16.15
N LEU A 237 -0.63 -6.41 -16.52
CA LEU A 237 -1.90 -6.36 -15.80
C LEU A 237 -2.17 -7.71 -15.11
N GLY A 238 -2.26 -7.71 -13.79
CA GLY A 238 -2.74 -8.84 -13.02
C GLY A 238 -4.25 -8.81 -12.82
N LEU A 239 -4.90 -9.96 -12.98
CA LEU A 239 -6.33 -10.13 -12.71
C LEU A 239 -6.52 -11.01 -11.48
N GLY A 240 -7.23 -10.50 -10.47
CA GLY A 240 -7.46 -11.24 -9.22
C GLY A 240 -6.20 -11.49 -8.40
N PHE A 241 -5.26 -10.54 -8.42
CA PHE A 241 -3.97 -10.61 -7.71
C PHE A 241 -3.19 -11.90 -7.97
N PRO A 242 -2.79 -12.18 -9.24
CA PRO A 242 -1.87 -13.26 -9.52
C PRO A 242 -0.62 -13.11 -8.65
N THR A 243 -0.19 -14.25 -8.10
CA THR A 243 0.88 -14.30 -7.12
C THR A 243 2.13 -14.87 -7.79
N LEU A 244 3.22 -14.11 -7.79
CA LEU A 244 4.50 -14.51 -8.37
C LEU A 244 5.43 -15.00 -7.26
N VAL A 245 5.78 -16.29 -7.29
CA VAL A 245 6.67 -16.95 -6.33
C VAL A 245 8.00 -17.26 -7.02
N PRO A 246 9.12 -16.61 -6.63
CA PRO A 246 10.42 -16.92 -7.19
C PRO A 246 10.97 -18.21 -6.58
N ASP A 247 11.38 -19.13 -7.45
CA ASP A 247 12.12 -20.31 -7.07
C ASP A 247 13.63 -19.98 -7.03
N ASN A 248 14.40 -20.71 -6.22
CA ASN A 248 15.87 -20.63 -6.17
C ASN A 248 16.45 -19.22 -5.88
N GLY A 249 15.67 -18.31 -5.28
CA GLY A 249 16.14 -16.98 -4.87
C GLY A 249 16.33 -15.99 -6.02
N VAL A 250 15.71 -16.22 -7.18
CA VAL A 250 15.68 -15.23 -8.26
C VAL A 250 14.83 -14.01 -7.88
N ALA A 251 15.00 -12.90 -8.58
CA ALA A 251 13.98 -11.85 -8.55
C ALA A 251 12.74 -12.32 -9.31
N SER A 252 11.53 -12.04 -8.81
CA SER A 252 10.30 -12.40 -9.52
C SER A 252 10.16 -11.61 -10.82
N MET A 253 10.45 -10.30 -10.77
CA MET A 253 10.35 -9.44 -11.94
C MET A 253 11.43 -8.36 -11.93
N THR A 254 11.99 -8.10 -13.10
CA THR A 254 12.82 -6.92 -13.36
C THR A 254 12.16 -6.07 -14.44
N VAL A 255 12.13 -4.76 -14.21
CA VAL A 255 11.56 -3.76 -15.10
C VAL A 255 12.72 -2.87 -15.55
N ALA A 256 12.89 -2.71 -16.87
CA ALA A 256 13.96 -1.90 -17.41
C ALA A 256 13.77 -0.41 -17.09
N ARG A 257 14.82 0.37 -17.37
CA ARG A 257 14.78 1.84 -17.27
C ARG A 257 14.13 2.40 -18.52
N ALA A 258 12.82 2.19 -18.68
CA ALA A 258 12.09 2.73 -19.81
C ALA A 258 10.85 3.47 -19.32
N LYS A 259 10.42 4.45 -20.09
CA LYS A 259 9.22 5.23 -19.81
C LYS A 259 7.94 4.40 -19.93
N GLY A 260 6.89 4.89 -19.27
CA GLY A 260 5.51 4.47 -19.48
C GLY A 260 5.15 3.04 -19.09
N MET A 261 6.04 2.34 -18.38
CA MET A 261 5.81 0.94 -18.00
C MET A 261 4.78 0.86 -16.87
N LEU A 262 3.77 0.01 -17.02
CA LEU A 262 2.68 -0.12 -16.05
C LEU A 262 2.64 -1.53 -15.47
N ILE A 263 2.78 -1.64 -14.14
CA ILE A 263 2.66 -2.88 -13.40
C ILE A 263 1.47 -2.74 -12.45
N SER A 264 0.45 -3.59 -12.59
CA SER A 264 -0.81 -3.40 -11.88
C SER A 264 -1.38 -4.69 -11.31
N GLY A 265 -1.77 -4.69 -10.04
CA GLY A 265 -2.59 -5.74 -9.43
C GLY A 265 -1.89 -7.08 -9.26
N ILE A 266 -0.68 -7.10 -8.69
CA ILE A 266 0.16 -8.32 -8.57
C ILE A 266 0.66 -8.46 -7.15
N ILE A 267 0.66 -9.71 -6.65
CA ILE A 267 1.34 -10.07 -5.40
C ILE A 267 2.70 -10.70 -5.74
N PHE A 268 3.75 -10.19 -5.12
CA PHE A 268 5.09 -10.77 -5.11
C PHE A 268 5.28 -11.52 -3.78
N ASP A 269 5.19 -12.84 -3.81
CA ASP A 269 5.24 -13.70 -2.63
C ASP A 269 6.60 -14.40 -2.56
N ALA A 270 7.37 -14.15 -1.51
CA ALA A 270 8.74 -14.64 -1.43
C ALA A 270 8.80 -16.17 -1.35
N GLY A 271 9.72 -16.78 -2.09
CA GLY A 271 10.03 -18.20 -1.97
C GLY A 271 10.89 -18.52 -0.74
N PRO A 272 11.06 -19.81 -0.39
CA PRO A 272 11.80 -20.23 0.80
C PRO A 272 13.31 -19.93 0.71
N THR A 273 13.84 -19.81 -0.52
CA THR A 273 15.23 -19.38 -0.77
C THR A 273 15.25 -17.85 -0.84
N ASN A 274 16.17 -17.23 -0.10
CA ASN A 274 16.24 -15.76 -0.05
C ASN A 274 16.51 -15.14 -1.42
N SER A 275 15.56 -14.34 -1.91
CA SER A 275 15.79 -13.46 -3.06
C SER A 275 16.45 -12.16 -2.62
N PRO A 276 17.51 -11.67 -3.29
CA PRO A 276 18.06 -10.35 -3.00
C PRO A 276 17.02 -9.23 -3.18
N VAL A 277 16.16 -9.37 -4.18
CA VAL A 277 15.03 -8.48 -4.47
C VAL A 277 13.85 -9.27 -5.02
N LEU A 278 12.59 -8.88 -4.75
CA LEU A 278 11.42 -9.49 -5.41
C LEU A 278 11.01 -8.74 -6.68
N LEU A 279 10.90 -7.41 -6.60
CA LEU A 279 10.66 -6.53 -7.75
C LEU A 279 11.74 -5.44 -7.83
N GLN A 280 12.40 -5.35 -8.98
CA GLN A 280 13.34 -4.28 -9.29
C GLN A 280 12.84 -3.42 -10.45
N VAL A 281 12.66 -2.12 -10.19
CA VAL A 281 12.25 -1.12 -11.18
C VAL A 281 13.45 -0.26 -11.55
N GLY A 282 13.97 -0.47 -12.77
CA GLY A 282 15.20 0.12 -13.26
C GLY A 282 16.48 -0.55 -12.74
N SER A 283 17.57 -0.47 -13.50
CA SER A 283 18.91 -0.89 -13.04
C SER A 283 19.59 0.24 -12.25
N GLY A 284 20.37 -0.07 -11.22
CA GLY A 284 20.90 0.91 -10.23
C GLY A 284 22.02 1.87 -10.69
N HIS A 285 21.98 2.39 -11.92
CA HIS A 285 23.01 3.32 -12.46
C HIS A 285 22.54 4.79 -12.47
N ALA A 286 23.40 5.76 -12.83
CA ALA A 286 23.12 7.20 -12.71
C ALA A 286 22.15 7.85 -13.74
N ARG A 287 21.68 7.12 -14.77
CA ARG A 287 20.80 7.70 -15.82
C ARG A 287 19.48 6.93 -15.96
N SER A 288 18.35 7.59 -15.68
CA SER A 288 17.00 7.09 -15.92
C SER A 288 16.48 7.57 -17.28
N ASP A 289 15.93 6.66 -18.10
CA ASP A 289 15.15 7.03 -19.31
C ASP A 289 13.64 7.16 -19.00
N ASN A 290 13.26 7.13 -17.71
CA ASN A 290 11.88 7.36 -17.28
C ASN A 290 11.61 8.87 -17.22
N GLU A 291 10.72 9.35 -18.08
CA GLU A 291 10.43 10.77 -18.25
C GLU A 291 9.23 11.19 -17.39
N ALA A 292 9.26 12.38 -16.81
CA ALA A 292 8.16 12.90 -16.00
C ALA A 292 6.83 12.95 -16.76
N SER A 293 6.86 13.17 -18.08
CA SER A 293 5.70 13.21 -18.99
C SER A 293 5.10 11.84 -19.32
N ASP A 294 5.78 10.76 -18.99
CA ASP A 294 5.32 9.39 -19.22
C ASP A 294 5.95 8.44 -18.18
N PRO A 295 5.58 8.61 -16.90
CA PRO A 295 6.22 7.88 -15.83
C PRO A 295 5.79 6.41 -15.85
N THR A 296 6.73 5.52 -15.54
CA THR A 296 6.43 4.19 -15.00
C THR A 296 5.55 4.31 -13.75
N ALA A 297 4.54 3.45 -13.63
CA ALA A 297 3.66 3.42 -12.47
C ALA A 297 3.38 1.99 -11.98
N LEU A 298 3.30 1.84 -10.66
CA LEU A 298 2.98 0.61 -9.96
C LEU A 298 1.66 0.82 -9.21
N HIS A 299 0.64 0.03 -9.54
CA HIS A 299 -0.69 0.11 -8.94
C HIS A 299 -1.05 -1.19 -8.26
N ASP A 300 -1.51 -1.14 -7.01
CA ASP A 300 -1.98 -2.33 -6.29
C ASP A 300 -0.93 -3.46 -6.33
N VAL A 301 0.33 -3.08 -6.07
CA VAL A 301 1.48 -3.99 -6.10
C VAL A 301 1.84 -4.34 -4.66
N PHE A 302 1.73 -5.62 -4.34
CA PHE A 302 1.84 -6.09 -2.96
C PHE A 302 2.97 -7.10 -2.79
N PHE A 303 3.54 -7.16 -1.60
CA PHE A 303 4.62 -8.07 -1.24
C PHE A 303 4.27 -8.83 0.02
N ARG A 304 4.57 -10.13 0.00
CA ARG A 304 4.40 -11.01 1.16
C ARG A 304 5.67 -11.82 1.38
N ILE A 305 6.18 -11.78 2.62
CA ILE A 305 7.36 -12.54 3.03
C ILE A 305 6.99 -13.41 4.24
N GLY A 306 6.65 -14.66 3.97
CA GLY A 306 6.07 -15.56 4.98
C GLY A 306 4.54 -15.53 5.03
N GLY A 307 3.95 -16.14 6.05
CA GLY A 307 2.52 -16.08 6.34
C GLY A 307 1.69 -17.14 5.63
N ALA A 308 1.71 -17.17 4.29
CA ALA A 308 1.05 -18.23 3.53
C ALA A 308 1.95 -19.48 3.41
N THR A 309 3.22 -19.25 3.10
CA THR A 309 4.28 -20.27 2.99
C THR A 309 5.60 -19.68 3.52
N PRO A 310 6.64 -20.48 3.79
CA PRO A 310 7.95 -19.93 4.14
C PRO A 310 8.51 -19.07 3.02
N GLY A 311 8.90 -17.82 3.35
CA GLY A 311 9.41 -16.85 2.38
C GLY A 311 10.53 -16.00 2.95
N LYS A 312 11.56 -15.69 2.14
CA LYS A 312 12.68 -14.82 2.52
C LYS A 312 13.06 -13.89 1.38
N ALA A 313 13.35 -12.63 1.69
CA ALA A 313 13.88 -11.68 0.73
C ALA A 313 14.76 -10.65 1.45
N THR A 314 15.85 -10.19 0.85
CA THR A 314 16.65 -9.11 1.45
C THR A 314 15.94 -7.78 1.33
N THR A 315 15.48 -7.42 0.13
CA THR A 315 14.64 -6.24 -0.11
C THR A 315 13.40 -6.63 -0.91
N ALA A 316 12.21 -6.17 -0.55
CA ALA A 316 11.03 -6.54 -1.35
C ALA A 316 10.94 -5.76 -2.66
N LEU A 317 11.01 -4.42 -2.59
CA LEU A 317 10.93 -3.51 -3.73
C LEU A 317 12.14 -2.59 -3.82
N VAL A 318 12.77 -2.52 -4.99
CA VAL A 318 13.79 -1.51 -5.33
C VAL A 318 13.32 -0.65 -6.50
N VAL A 319 13.31 0.68 -6.32
CA VAL A 319 12.92 1.67 -7.33
C VAL A 319 14.12 2.55 -7.69
N ASN A 320 14.79 2.22 -8.80
CA ASN A 320 15.96 2.94 -9.32
C ASN A 320 15.64 3.92 -10.46
N SER A 321 14.43 3.85 -11.02
CA SER A 321 14.00 4.78 -12.06
C SER A 321 13.42 6.04 -11.42
N ASP A 322 13.78 7.20 -11.98
CA ASP A 322 13.24 8.50 -11.57
C ASP A 322 11.76 8.62 -11.96
N ASN A 323 11.01 9.55 -11.37
CA ASN A 323 9.62 9.89 -11.71
C ASN A 323 8.60 8.75 -11.54
N VAL A 324 8.98 7.60 -10.96
CA VAL A 324 8.05 6.47 -10.76
C VAL A 324 6.90 6.89 -9.87
N ILE A 325 5.68 6.48 -10.23
CA ILE A 325 4.50 6.61 -9.38
C ILE A 325 4.27 5.27 -8.66
N LEU A 326 4.29 5.29 -7.34
CA LEU A 326 3.87 4.19 -6.47
C LEU A 326 2.47 4.50 -5.97
N ASP A 327 1.50 3.65 -6.23
CA ASP A 327 0.10 3.98 -5.98
C ASP A 327 -0.67 2.77 -5.44
N ASP A 328 -0.86 2.73 -4.12
CA ASP A 328 -1.28 1.57 -3.33
C ASP A 328 -0.23 0.44 -3.34
N ILE A 329 0.77 0.59 -2.48
CA ILE A 329 1.78 -0.43 -2.22
C ILE A 329 1.60 -0.96 -0.81
N TRP A 330 1.47 -2.28 -0.67
CA TRP A 330 1.59 -2.95 0.61
C TRP A 330 2.74 -3.93 0.60
N SER A 331 3.75 -3.66 1.41
CA SER A 331 4.93 -4.50 1.53
C SER A 331 4.99 -5.06 2.95
N TRP A 332 4.71 -6.37 3.09
CA TRP A 332 4.45 -6.99 4.39
C TRP A 332 5.40 -8.16 4.63
N ARG A 333 6.33 -7.98 5.59
CA ARG A 333 6.98 -9.12 6.24
C ARG A 333 5.98 -9.71 7.22
N ALA A 334 5.60 -10.97 7.01
CA ALA A 334 4.49 -11.55 7.76
C ALA A 334 4.73 -11.56 9.28
N ASP A 335 3.77 -11.04 10.06
CA ASP A 335 3.75 -11.09 11.52
C ASP A 335 2.97 -12.30 12.07
N HIS A 336 2.21 -13.00 11.20
CA HIS A 336 1.44 -14.19 11.54
C HIS A 336 1.31 -15.17 10.38
N GLY A 337 0.96 -16.42 10.69
CA GLY A 337 0.78 -17.50 9.73
C GLY A 337 1.96 -18.47 9.67
N ASN A 338 2.10 -19.17 8.54
CA ASN A 338 3.13 -20.19 8.32
C ASN A 338 4.50 -19.55 8.01
N GLY A 339 5.57 -20.13 8.57
CA GLY A 339 6.94 -19.70 8.27
C GLY A 339 7.33 -18.35 8.86
N VAL A 340 6.63 -17.88 9.89
CA VAL A 340 6.85 -16.56 10.52
C VAL A 340 7.72 -16.66 11.77
N GLY A 341 8.63 -15.69 11.91
CA GLY A 341 9.47 -15.49 13.07
C GLY A 341 10.82 -14.86 12.69
N TRP A 342 11.55 -14.35 13.69
CA TRP A 342 12.75 -13.53 13.48
C TRP A 342 13.79 -14.17 12.55
N THR A 343 13.94 -15.50 12.59
CA THR A 343 14.87 -16.25 11.74
C THR A 343 14.19 -17.05 10.61
N ALA A 344 12.86 -17.04 10.57
CA ALA A 344 12.06 -17.88 9.68
C ALA A 344 11.74 -17.17 8.36
N ASN A 345 11.18 -15.96 8.42
CA ASN A 345 10.86 -15.11 7.27
C ASN A 345 11.73 -13.84 7.27
N THR A 346 13.05 -14.04 7.20
CA THR A 346 14.01 -12.94 7.26
C THR A 346 13.81 -11.97 6.10
N ALA A 347 13.68 -10.68 6.41
CA ALA A 347 13.70 -9.61 5.42
C ALA A 347 14.18 -8.29 5.99
N ASP A 348 15.16 -7.67 5.34
CA ASP A 348 15.83 -6.47 5.84
C ASP A 348 15.02 -5.21 5.56
N THR A 349 14.55 -5.01 4.32
CA THR A 349 13.92 -3.75 3.90
C THR A 349 12.73 -3.97 2.97
N GLY A 350 11.65 -3.22 3.18
CA GLY A 350 10.45 -3.32 2.35
C GLY A 350 10.55 -2.55 1.06
N LEU A 351 10.99 -1.30 1.13
CA LEU A 351 11.12 -0.42 -0.02
C LEU A 351 12.45 0.34 0.00
N LEU A 352 13.19 0.28 -1.10
CA LEU A 352 14.35 1.11 -1.36
C LEU A 352 14.11 1.98 -2.59
N VAL A 353 13.99 3.29 -2.41
CA VAL A 353 13.84 4.27 -3.49
C VAL A 353 15.17 4.97 -3.74
N ASN A 354 15.75 4.76 -4.91
CA ASN A 354 16.96 5.44 -5.38
C ASN A 354 16.69 6.48 -6.46
N GLY A 355 15.58 6.35 -7.20
CA GLY A 355 15.20 7.30 -8.25
C GLY A 355 14.74 8.64 -7.70
N ASP A 356 15.06 9.72 -8.42
CA ASP A 356 14.62 11.07 -8.10
C ASP A 356 13.15 11.29 -8.51
N ASN A 357 12.46 12.23 -7.87
CA ASN A 357 11.09 12.66 -8.18
C ASN A 357 10.04 11.53 -8.16
N VAL A 358 10.31 10.46 -7.43
CA VAL A 358 9.32 9.39 -7.18
C VAL A 358 8.17 9.95 -6.36
N THR A 359 6.95 9.63 -6.73
CA THR A 359 5.74 9.99 -5.98
C THR A 359 5.05 8.74 -5.47
N ALA A 360 4.75 8.69 -4.19
CA ALA A 360 4.00 7.62 -3.55
C ALA A 360 2.64 8.12 -3.03
N TYR A 361 1.61 7.32 -3.26
CA TYR A 361 0.29 7.43 -2.64
C TYR A 361 -0.04 6.10 -1.96
N GLY A 362 -0.38 6.13 -0.68
CA GLY A 362 -0.83 4.91 -0.02
C GLY A 362 0.29 3.90 0.15
N LEU A 363 1.35 4.28 0.88
CA LEU A 363 2.46 3.41 1.17
C LEU A 363 2.25 2.70 2.52
N PHE A 364 2.04 1.39 2.48
CA PHE A 364 1.91 0.52 3.65
C PHE A 364 3.14 -0.40 3.69
N VAL A 365 4.02 -0.28 4.70
CA VAL A 365 5.23 -1.11 4.77
C VAL A 365 5.48 -1.56 6.19
N GLU A 366 5.53 -2.87 6.44
CA GLU A 366 5.39 -3.41 7.80
C GLU A 366 6.39 -4.53 8.12
N HIS A 367 6.83 -4.51 9.39
CA HIS A 367 7.54 -5.54 10.13
C HIS A 367 8.92 -5.96 9.61
N TYR A 368 9.55 -5.20 8.73
CA TYR A 368 10.91 -5.51 8.26
C TYR A 368 11.95 -5.45 9.40
N GLN A 369 13.00 -6.25 9.28
CA GLN A 369 14.00 -6.41 10.34
C GLN A 369 14.95 -5.22 10.47
N LYS A 370 15.06 -4.38 9.43
CA LYS A 370 15.80 -3.11 9.45
C LYS A 370 14.85 -1.97 9.08
N TYR A 371 15.29 -1.05 8.22
CA TYR A 371 14.41 0.03 7.75
C TYR A 371 13.28 -0.53 6.91
N ASN A 372 12.05 -0.10 7.19
CA ASN A 372 10.90 -0.50 6.38
C ASN A 372 10.95 0.22 5.03
N VAL A 373 11.26 1.51 5.04
CA VAL A 373 11.52 2.33 3.85
C VAL A 373 12.88 3.03 3.94
N ILE A 374 13.65 2.98 2.84
CA ILE A 374 14.81 3.85 2.60
C ILE A 374 14.54 4.69 1.35
N TRP A 375 14.72 6.00 1.46
CA TRP A 375 14.52 6.96 0.36
C TRP A 375 15.79 7.78 0.11
N ASN A 376 16.46 7.50 -1.00
CA ASN A 376 17.73 8.12 -1.38
C ASN A 376 17.60 9.14 -2.52
N GLY A 377 16.47 9.15 -3.25
CA GLY A 377 16.22 10.08 -4.36
C GLY A 377 15.77 11.47 -3.89
N ASN A 378 16.23 12.50 -4.60
CA ASN A 378 15.81 13.89 -4.42
C ASN A 378 14.44 14.16 -5.06
N GLY A 379 13.74 15.16 -4.55
CA GLY A 379 12.43 15.58 -5.08
C GLY A 379 11.32 14.56 -4.82
N GLY A 380 11.58 13.55 -3.99
CA GLY A 380 10.60 12.52 -3.65
C GLY A 380 9.41 13.09 -2.88
N MET A 381 8.24 12.49 -3.09
CA MET A 381 7.03 12.84 -2.36
C MET A 381 6.29 11.57 -1.92
N ASP A 382 5.91 11.52 -0.65
CA ASP A 382 5.07 10.48 -0.07
C ASP A 382 3.80 11.08 0.53
N ILE A 383 2.64 10.67 0.03
CA ILE A 383 1.33 11.10 0.49
C ILE A 383 0.64 9.86 1.07
N PHE A 384 0.48 9.86 2.39
CA PHE A 384 0.10 8.74 3.23
C PHE A 384 1.18 7.66 3.38
N PHE A 385 1.59 7.45 4.63
CA PHE A 385 2.38 6.29 5.05
C PHE A 385 1.76 5.62 6.27
N GLN A 386 1.72 4.29 6.25
CA GLN A 386 1.43 3.48 7.41
C GLN A 386 2.51 2.41 7.59
N ASN A 387 2.92 2.23 8.83
CA ASN A 387 3.89 1.23 9.24
C ASN A 387 3.57 0.64 10.60
N GLU A 388 3.93 -0.63 10.76
CA GLU A 388 4.15 -1.29 12.04
C GLU A 388 5.58 -1.83 12.11
N LEU A 389 6.28 -1.60 13.23
CA LEU A 389 7.61 -2.14 13.48
C LEU A 389 7.56 -3.67 13.71
N PRO A 390 8.67 -4.43 13.56
CA PRO A 390 8.67 -5.88 13.75
C PRO A 390 8.29 -6.26 15.17
N TYR A 391 7.29 -7.12 15.35
CA TYR A 391 6.84 -7.53 16.68
C TYR A 391 7.80 -8.51 17.36
N ASP A 392 8.52 -9.28 16.56
CA ASP A 392 9.22 -10.49 16.91
C ASP A 392 10.73 -10.28 17.17
N VAL A 393 11.13 -9.04 17.50
CA VAL A 393 12.50 -8.71 17.89
C VAL A 393 12.89 -9.46 19.17
N PRO A 394 13.97 -10.28 19.17
CA PRO A 394 14.26 -11.17 20.28
C PRO A 394 14.92 -10.49 21.49
N ASN A 395 15.61 -9.37 21.27
CA ASN A 395 16.23 -8.50 22.28
C ASN A 395 16.78 -7.22 21.62
N GLN A 396 17.03 -6.18 22.39
CA GLN A 396 17.52 -4.89 21.88
C GLN A 396 18.82 -5.01 21.10
N ALA A 397 19.78 -5.83 21.56
CA ALA A 397 21.08 -5.96 20.90
C ALA A 397 21.00 -6.58 19.50
N ALA A 398 19.96 -7.38 19.22
CA ALA A 398 19.69 -7.92 17.89
C ALA A 398 19.09 -6.88 16.92
N TRP A 399 18.62 -5.74 17.44
CA TRP A 399 17.92 -4.71 16.68
C TRP A 399 18.43 -3.32 17.08
N MET A 400 19.66 -3.04 16.67
CA MET A 400 20.32 -1.73 16.77
C MET A 400 20.69 -1.28 15.36
N GLU A 401 20.35 -0.05 14.99
CA GLU A 401 20.83 0.56 13.75
C GLU A 401 22.35 0.77 13.79
N ALA A 402 22.85 1.26 14.91
CA ALA A 402 24.25 1.53 15.16
C ALA A 402 24.54 1.47 16.68
N PRO A 403 25.82 1.43 17.12
CA PRO A 403 26.14 1.55 18.54
C PRO A 403 25.50 2.80 19.17
N GLY A 404 24.57 2.59 20.11
CA GLY A 404 23.85 3.67 20.79
C GLY A 404 22.60 4.20 20.07
N VAL A 405 22.20 3.59 18.95
CA VAL A 405 20.95 3.92 18.23
C VAL A 405 20.04 2.70 18.26
N ASP A 406 19.01 2.77 19.12
CA ASP A 406 18.05 1.69 19.34
C ASP A 406 17.14 1.52 18.12
N GLY A 407 17.00 0.29 17.63
CA GLY A 407 16.10 -0.04 16.52
C GLY A 407 16.49 0.60 15.18
N TYR A 408 15.62 0.40 14.19
CA TYR A 408 15.73 1.03 12.87
C TYR A 408 14.47 1.85 12.62
N ALA A 409 14.62 3.02 11.99
CA ALA A 409 13.48 3.85 11.60
C ALA A 409 12.52 3.11 10.64
N ALA A 410 11.22 3.36 10.79
CA ALA A 410 10.22 2.93 9.82
C ALA A 410 10.48 3.55 8.44
N PHE A 411 10.90 4.82 8.40
CA PHE A 411 11.18 5.53 7.16
C PHE A 411 12.45 6.37 7.31
N LYS A 412 13.46 6.06 6.49
CA LYS A 412 14.72 6.80 6.43
C LYS A 412 14.83 7.56 5.12
N VAL A 413 14.97 8.88 5.18
CA VAL A 413 15.44 9.70 4.07
C VAL A 413 16.96 9.81 4.17
N GLY A 414 17.67 9.44 3.11
CA GLY A 414 19.12 9.40 3.08
C GLY A 414 19.76 10.75 3.37
N SER A 415 20.92 10.75 4.04
CA SER A 415 21.60 11.97 4.52
C SER A 415 21.97 12.98 3.43
N ASN A 416 22.08 12.52 2.18
CA ASN A 416 22.44 13.36 1.02
C ASN A 416 21.22 13.93 0.27
N VAL A 417 20.00 13.58 0.69
CA VAL A 417 18.77 14.11 0.09
C VAL A 417 18.60 15.57 0.50
N THR A 418 18.36 16.42 -0.50
CA THR A 418 18.21 17.87 -0.34
C THR A 418 16.77 18.34 -0.48
N SER A 419 15.90 17.50 -1.01
CA SER A 419 14.46 17.78 -1.18
C SER A 419 13.66 16.49 -1.04
N PHE A 420 12.68 16.48 -0.14
CA PHE A 420 11.72 15.39 0.05
C PHE A 420 10.46 15.97 0.69
N HIS A 421 9.29 15.42 0.37
CA HIS A 421 8.03 15.81 1.01
C HIS A 421 7.26 14.58 1.54
N GLY A 422 6.79 14.64 2.78
CA GLY A 422 5.98 13.60 3.39
C GLY A 422 4.71 14.18 4.02
N TYR A 423 3.57 13.54 3.82
CA TYR A 423 2.27 14.00 4.33
C TYR A 423 1.47 12.85 4.96
N GLY A 424 1.07 13.00 6.22
CA GLY A 424 0.20 12.04 6.89
C GLY A 424 0.88 10.68 7.06
N MET A 425 1.90 10.62 7.92
CA MET A 425 2.75 9.42 8.07
C MET A 425 2.67 8.87 9.49
N GLY A 426 2.34 7.58 9.62
CA GLY A 426 2.19 6.90 10.91
C GLY A 426 3.11 5.67 11.05
N SER A 427 3.68 5.48 12.25
CA SER A 427 4.43 4.26 12.61
C SER A 427 4.04 3.74 13.98
N TYR A 428 3.72 2.44 14.05
CA TYR A 428 3.13 1.80 15.21
C TYR A 428 4.11 0.77 15.81
N SER A 429 4.05 0.57 17.13
CA SER A 429 4.90 -0.41 17.82
C SER A 429 4.08 -1.37 18.69
N PHE A 430 4.37 -2.67 18.55
CA PHE A 430 3.77 -3.78 19.30
C PHE A 430 4.77 -4.94 19.50
N PHE A 431 5.83 -4.72 20.28
CA PHE A 431 6.83 -5.78 20.51
C PHE A 431 6.31 -6.82 21.51
N ASN A 432 6.08 -8.05 21.04
CA ASN A 432 5.31 -9.07 21.78
C ASN A 432 6.14 -10.28 22.24
N GLN A 433 7.47 -10.17 22.23
CA GLN A 433 8.39 -11.22 22.68
C GLN A 433 8.64 -11.22 24.21
N GLY A 434 7.92 -10.38 24.96
CA GLY A 434 8.06 -10.30 26.43
C GLY A 434 9.35 -9.62 26.90
N VAL A 435 10.01 -8.85 26.04
CA VAL A 435 11.21 -8.06 26.34
C VAL A 435 11.01 -6.62 25.89
N ASN A 436 11.50 -5.65 26.66
CA ASN A 436 11.42 -4.25 26.28
C ASN A 436 12.34 -3.99 25.08
N ILE A 437 11.74 -3.57 23.96
CA ILE A 437 12.41 -3.18 22.73
C ILE A 437 12.04 -1.73 22.40
N TYR A 438 13.03 -0.93 22.03
CA TYR A 438 12.85 0.45 21.66
C TYR A 438 13.37 0.73 20.25
N ALA A 439 12.68 1.63 19.57
CA ALA A 439 13.22 2.39 18.45
C ALA A 439 13.50 3.82 18.91
N ALA A 440 14.68 4.35 18.59
CA ALA A 440 15.05 5.73 18.89
C ALA A 440 14.06 6.71 18.25
N HIS A 441 13.67 6.45 17.01
CA HIS A 441 12.71 7.25 16.25
C HIS A 441 11.98 6.42 15.20
N ALA A 442 10.78 6.85 14.83
CA ALA A 442 10.05 6.23 13.70
C ALA A 442 10.51 6.76 12.34
N PHE A 443 10.77 8.06 12.26
CA PHE A 443 11.18 8.73 11.03
C PHE A 443 12.59 9.28 11.19
N GLU A 444 13.44 9.07 10.20
CA GLU A 444 14.80 9.62 10.17
C GLU A 444 15.02 10.41 8.90
N VAL A 445 15.30 11.71 9.00
CA VAL A 445 15.49 12.57 7.82
C VAL A 445 16.62 13.59 8.02
N PRO A 446 17.24 14.11 6.95
CA PRO A 446 18.22 15.18 7.07
C PRO A 446 17.58 16.44 7.70
N THR A 447 18.20 16.98 8.74
CA THR A 447 17.78 18.26 9.34
C THR A 447 18.00 19.46 8.42
N THR A 448 18.72 19.27 7.31
CA THR A 448 18.96 20.26 6.26
C THR A 448 17.82 20.39 5.26
N LEU A 449 16.79 19.53 5.33
CA LEU A 449 15.60 19.66 4.50
C LEU A 449 14.91 21.01 4.76
N ALA A 450 14.14 21.49 3.78
CA ALA A 450 13.39 22.74 3.92
C ALA A 450 12.33 22.61 5.04
N ALA A 451 12.02 23.74 5.70
CA ALA A 451 11.06 23.74 6.79
C ALA A 451 9.69 23.20 6.34
N GLY A 452 9.13 22.28 7.12
CA GLY A 452 7.86 21.60 6.85
C GLY A 452 7.87 20.70 5.62
N SER A 453 9.02 20.07 5.34
CA SER A 453 9.17 18.99 4.37
C SER A 453 8.30 17.79 4.72
N LEU A 454 8.24 17.43 6.00
CA LEU A 454 7.30 16.47 6.56
C LEU A 454 6.15 17.20 7.25
N ARG A 455 4.94 16.68 7.09
CA ARG A 455 3.72 17.18 7.73
C ARG A 455 2.88 16.03 8.24
N ASP A 456 2.30 16.26 9.41
CA ASP A 456 1.31 15.37 10.03
C ASP A 456 1.87 13.96 10.31
N LEU A 457 2.93 13.91 11.12
CA LEU A 457 3.55 12.67 11.57
C LEU A 457 2.92 12.18 12.87
N LEU A 458 2.84 10.86 13.05
CA LEU A 458 2.48 10.26 14.32
C LEU A 458 3.21 8.95 14.63
N THR A 459 3.33 8.66 15.91
CA THR A 459 3.65 7.33 16.43
C THR A 459 2.63 6.87 17.46
N ILE A 460 2.45 5.56 17.60
CA ILE A 460 1.52 4.98 18.58
C ILE A 460 2.04 3.64 19.09
N PHE A 461 1.85 3.39 20.38
CA PHE A 461 2.12 2.10 20.99
C PHE A 461 0.80 1.35 21.16
N LEU A 462 0.76 0.10 20.70
CA LEU A 462 -0.46 -0.70 20.66
C LEU A 462 -0.48 -1.76 21.77
N ASP A 463 -1.69 -2.06 22.27
CA ASP A 463 -1.99 -3.19 23.14
C ASP A 463 -1.00 -3.36 24.32
N PRO A 464 -1.20 -2.61 25.43
CA PRO A 464 -0.34 -2.67 26.61
C PRO A 464 -0.41 -3.98 27.38
N VAL A 465 -1.30 -4.90 27.00
CA VAL A 465 -1.42 -6.22 27.63
C VAL A 465 -0.40 -7.18 27.04
N ASN A 466 -0.20 -7.12 25.72
CA ASN A 466 0.63 -8.08 24.99
C ASN A 466 1.90 -7.45 24.38
N GLY A 467 1.96 -6.13 24.29
CA GLY A 467 3.11 -5.37 23.80
C GLY A 467 4.01 -4.86 24.93
N SER A 468 5.26 -4.55 24.60
CA SER A 468 6.24 -3.97 25.51
C SER A 468 7.18 -3.01 24.76
N GLY A 469 7.89 -2.13 25.48
CA GLY A 469 8.79 -1.16 24.86
C GLY A 469 8.08 0.01 24.16
N GLY A 470 8.56 0.41 22.97
CA GLY A 470 7.92 1.43 22.13
C GLY A 470 8.86 2.26 21.25
N ILE A 471 8.43 3.45 20.87
CA ILE A 471 9.20 4.42 20.06
C ILE A 471 9.49 5.65 20.92
N LEU A 472 10.74 6.11 20.94
CA LEU A 472 11.18 7.18 21.84
C LEU A 472 10.91 8.58 21.28
N HIS A 473 10.98 8.75 19.95
CA HIS A 473 10.70 10.00 19.25
C HIS A 473 9.91 9.77 17.96
N VAL A 474 9.13 10.75 17.53
CA VAL A 474 8.39 10.65 16.27
C VAL A 474 9.39 10.73 15.11
N VAL A 475 10.18 11.80 15.03
CA VAL A 475 11.14 12.03 13.94
C VAL A 475 12.46 12.56 14.46
N ASN A 476 13.58 11.92 14.10
CA ASN A 476 14.90 12.20 14.69
C ASN A 476 14.76 12.32 16.24
N ASP A 477 15.23 13.41 16.84
CA ASP A 477 15.09 13.67 18.29
C ASP A 477 13.82 14.47 18.67
N THR A 478 12.82 14.55 17.77
CA THR A 478 11.61 15.40 17.91
C THR A 478 10.33 14.59 18.05
N GLY A 479 9.42 15.09 18.89
CA GLY A 479 8.21 14.37 19.31
C GLY A 479 8.48 13.56 20.58
N GLY A 480 7.46 13.37 21.41
CA GLY A 480 7.56 12.55 22.62
C GLY A 480 7.59 11.05 22.31
N SER A 481 7.74 10.25 23.35
CA SER A 481 7.72 8.79 23.22
C SER A 481 6.30 8.24 23.15
N SER A 482 6.07 7.27 22.27
CA SER A 482 4.88 6.40 22.28
C SER A 482 5.27 5.03 22.83
N THR A 483 4.90 4.74 24.06
CA THR A 483 5.28 3.53 24.81
C THR A 483 4.09 3.00 25.61
N ILE A 484 4.32 1.94 26.38
CA ILE A 484 3.33 1.42 27.34
C ILE A 484 2.84 2.45 28.38
N ALA A 485 3.54 3.57 28.57
CA ALA A 485 3.09 4.65 29.46
C ALA A 485 1.91 5.46 28.90
N ASN A 486 1.70 5.41 27.58
CA ASN A 486 0.66 6.12 26.84
C ASN A 486 0.11 5.26 25.68
N PRO A 487 -0.42 4.07 25.98
CA PRO A 487 -0.88 3.13 24.97
C PRO A 487 -2.11 3.67 24.23
N ASP A 488 -2.26 3.25 22.98
CA ASP A 488 -3.38 3.57 22.09
C ASP A 488 -3.64 5.09 21.93
N THR A 489 -2.63 5.91 22.23
CA THR A 489 -2.67 7.38 22.14
C THR A 489 -1.60 7.86 21.17
N PRO A 490 -1.99 8.48 20.03
CA PRO A 490 -1.03 9.02 19.08
C PRO A 490 -0.15 10.13 19.69
N VAL A 491 1.16 10.04 19.47
CA VAL A 491 2.11 11.14 19.70
C VAL A 491 2.42 11.77 18.35
N THR A 492 2.24 13.08 18.23
CA THR A 492 2.20 13.75 16.92
C THR A 492 3.28 14.82 16.77
N VAL A 493 3.73 15.01 15.52
CA VAL A 493 4.55 16.15 15.08
C VAL A 493 3.89 16.72 13.82
N VAL A 494 3.35 17.93 13.92
CA VAL A 494 2.57 18.54 12.83
C VAL A 494 3.44 18.93 11.64
N SER A 495 4.69 19.34 11.87
CA SER A 495 5.60 19.76 10.81
C SER A 495 7.06 19.52 11.21
N TYR A 496 7.89 19.12 10.25
CA TYR A 496 9.32 18.89 10.44
C TYR A 496 10.12 19.01 9.12
N PRO A 497 11.39 19.43 9.12
CA PRO A 497 12.00 20.22 10.19
C PRO A 497 11.28 21.55 10.41
#